data_AF-A0A3C1UFI5-F1
#
_entry.id   AF-A0A3C1UFI5-F1
#
_cell.length_a   1.000
_cell.length_b   1.000
_cell.length_c   1.000
_cell.angle_alpha   90.00
_cell.angle_beta   90.00
_cell.angle_gamma   90.00
#
_symmetry.space_group_name_H-M   'P 1'
#
loop_
_entity.id
_entity.type
_entity.pdbx_description
1 polymer ?
#
loop_
_entity_poly.entity_id
_entity_poly.type
_entity_poly.pdbx_seq_one_letter_code
_entity_poly.pdbx_strand_id
1 'polypeptide(L)'
;MEITTKILKERFIEYNKRYFDDKLPMVDFRRHRTGNPVARLNTPNNGNLSISFSTVYNWNDKLIRDTLIHEMIHLYLVVNKKEWIFDHGIPFHLCCLKFLLKYRIDALGWFTKYPRF
;
A
#
# COMPACT_ATOMS: atom_id res chain seq x y z
N MET A 1 17.39 3.42 -0.64
CA MET A 1 16.98 3.98 -1.95
C MET A 1 16.07 5.17 -1.73
N GLU A 2 16.11 6.21 -2.56
CA GLU A 2 15.10 7.29 -2.49
C GLU A 2 13.78 6.79 -3.10
N ILE A 3 12.68 6.92 -2.36
CA ILE A 3 11.35 6.59 -2.88
C ILE A 3 10.80 7.75 -3.73
N THR A 4 10.44 7.44 -4.97
CA THR A 4 9.87 8.39 -5.92
C THR A 4 8.46 7.98 -6.33
N THR A 5 7.65 8.95 -6.76
CA THR A 5 6.31 8.67 -7.29
C THR A 5 6.36 7.83 -8.58
N LYS A 6 7.44 7.94 -9.37
CA LYS A 6 7.67 7.10 -10.55
C LYS A 6 7.81 5.62 -10.17
N ILE A 7 8.69 5.31 -9.22
CA ILE A 7 8.88 3.94 -8.72
C ILE A 7 7.56 3.38 -8.17
N LEU A 8 6.82 4.18 -7.40
CA LEU A 8 5.54 3.77 -6.84
C LEU A 8 4.50 3.45 -7.93
N LYS A 9 4.41 4.27 -8.99
CA LYS A 9 3.53 4.02 -10.14
C LYS A 9 3.91 2.75 -10.89
N GLU A 10 5.18 2.56 -11.19
CA GLU A 10 5.69 1.37 -11.90
C GLU A 10 5.40 0.10 -11.10
N ARG A 11 5.70 0.09 -9.80
CA ARG A 11 5.40 -1.02 -8.90
C ARG A 11 3.90 -1.26 -8.73
N PHE A 12 3.09 -0.20 -8.69
CA PHE A 12 1.64 -0.36 -8.62
C PHE A 12 1.09 -1.08 -9.84
N ILE A 13 1.51 -0.69 -11.05
CA ILE A 13 1.09 -1.35 -12.29
C ILE A 13 1.51 -2.82 -12.27
N GLU A 14 2.77 -3.10 -11.92
CA GLU A 14 3.31 -4.45 -11.81
C GLU A 14 2.48 -5.30 -10.84
N TYR A 15 2.22 -4.80 -9.64
CA TYR A 15 1.53 -5.53 -8.58
C TYR A 15 0.04 -5.67 -8.83
N ASN A 16 -0.60 -4.67 -9.45
CA ASN A 16 -2.02 -4.74 -9.81
C ASN A 16 -2.26 -5.88 -10.80
N LYS A 17 -1.43 -5.94 -11.84
CA LYS A 17 -1.44 -7.03 -12.82
C LYS A 17 -1.17 -8.38 -12.16
N ARG A 18 -0.15 -8.46 -11.31
CA ARG A 18 0.33 -9.73 -10.74
C ARG A 18 -0.57 -10.30 -9.66
N TYR A 19 -1.17 -9.46 -8.82
CA TYR A 19 -1.83 -9.91 -7.59
C TYR A 19 -3.32 -9.55 -7.51
N PHE A 20 -3.78 -8.57 -8.29
CA PHE A 20 -5.14 -8.04 -8.22
C PHE A 20 -5.90 -8.16 -9.55
N ASP A 21 -5.38 -8.90 -10.53
CA ASP A 21 -5.99 -9.12 -11.85
C ASP A 21 -6.35 -7.81 -12.57
N ASP A 22 -5.53 -6.76 -12.42
CA ASP A 22 -5.78 -5.41 -12.97
C ASP A 22 -7.09 -4.76 -12.49
N LYS A 23 -7.65 -5.20 -11.35
CA LYS A 23 -8.93 -4.69 -10.82
C LYS A 23 -8.82 -3.39 -10.04
N LEU A 24 -7.62 -2.89 -9.74
CA LEU A 24 -7.45 -1.65 -8.99
C LEU A 24 -7.34 -0.44 -9.94
N PRO A 25 -8.09 0.64 -9.70
CA PRO A 25 -7.90 1.89 -10.43
C PRO A 25 -6.55 2.50 -10.06
N MET A 26 -5.90 3.17 -11.02
CA MET A 26 -4.70 3.96 -10.74
C MET A 26 -5.04 5.09 -9.75
N VAL A 27 -4.11 5.36 -8.84
CA VAL A 27 -4.22 6.41 -7.82
C VAL A 27 -3.06 7.39 -7.93
N ASP A 28 -3.25 8.58 -7.37
CA ASP A 28 -2.15 9.53 -7.22
C ASP A 28 -1.17 9.06 -6.14
N PHE A 29 0.12 9.29 -6.37
CA PHE A 29 1.16 9.02 -5.38
C PHE A 29 1.72 10.30 -4.81
N ARG A 30 1.83 10.35 -3.48
CA ARG A 30 2.34 11.50 -2.73
C ARG A 30 3.47 11.08 -1.81
N ARG A 31 4.25 12.06 -1.35
CA ARG A 31 5.33 11.86 -0.37
C ARG A 31 5.10 12.77 0.83
N HIS A 32 5.49 12.32 2.03
CA HIS A 32 5.45 13.13 3.24
C HIS A 32 6.69 12.87 4.12
N ARG A 33 7.01 13.81 4.99
CA ARG A 33 8.26 13.80 5.80
C ARG A 33 8.05 13.33 7.25
N THR A 34 6.92 12.68 7.55
CA THR A 34 6.62 12.15 8.90
C THR A 34 6.93 10.66 8.95
N GLY A 35 7.37 10.16 10.12
CA GLY A 35 7.59 8.73 10.33
C GLY A 35 6.29 7.93 10.51
N ASN A 36 5.21 8.56 10.98
CA ASN A 36 3.94 7.89 11.19
C ASN A 36 2.82 8.64 10.44
N PRO A 37 2.01 7.97 9.60
CA PRO A 37 2.15 6.56 9.16
C PRO A 37 3.33 6.35 8.20
N VAL A 38 3.74 5.09 7.97
CA VAL A 38 4.80 4.76 6.99
C VAL A 38 4.33 5.00 5.56
N ALA A 39 3.11 4.58 5.29
CA ALA A 39 2.33 4.91 4.11
C ALA A 39 0.85 4.96 4.52
N ARG A 40 0.01 5.52 3.67
CA ARG A 40 -1.46 5.44 3.83
C ARG A 40 -2.16 5.64 2.51
N LEU A 41 -3.25 4.91 2.30
CA LEU A 41 -4.33 5.32 1.41
C LEU A 41 -5.07 6.52 2.06
N ASN A 42 -5.21 7.59 1.28
CA ASN A 42 -5.81 8.84 1.75
C ASN A 42 -7.28 8.88 1.37
N THR A 43 -8.10 9.45 2.26
CA THR A 43 -9.49 9.81 1.94
C THR A 43 -9.54 10.60 0.63
N PRO A 44 -10.52 10.32 -0.26
CA PRO A 44 -10.64 11.01 -1.52
C PRO A 44 -10.67 12.53 -1.33
N ASN A 45 -9.84 13.26 -2.08
CA ASN A 45 -9.99 14.70 -2.21
C ASN A 45 -10.52 14.98 -3.62
N ASN A 46 -11.66 15.66 -3.74
CA ASN A 46 -12.38 15.85 -5.01
C ASN A 46 -12.66 14.53 -5.75
N GLY A 47 -12.95 13.46 -5.02
CA GLY A 47 -13.24 12.13 -5.58
C GLY A 47 -12.01 11.28 -5.95
N ASN A 48 -10.80 11.84 -5.89
CA ASN A 48 -9.57 11.12 -6.27
C ASN A 48 -8.89 10.49 -5.06
N LEU A 49 -8.71 9.16 -5.11
CA LEU A 49 -7.92 8.40 -4.15
C LEU A 49 -6.42 8.61 -4.38
N SER A 50 -5.65 8.63 -3.30
CA SER A 50 -4.19 8.75 -3.37
C SER A 50 -3.49 7.94 -2.30
N ILE A 51 -2.30 7.43 -2.58
CA ILE A 51 -1.45 6.76 -1.60
C ILE A 51 -0.24 7.64 -1.32
N SER A 52 0.05 7.88 -0.04
CA SER A 52 1.18 8.68 0.39
C SER A 52 2.22 7.83 1.10
N PHE A 53 3.50 8.05 0.80
CA PHE A 53 4.63 7.34 1.43
C PHE A 53 5.54 8.29 2.20
N SER A 54 6.04 7.81 3.33
CA SER A 54 7.01 8.51 4.15
C SER A 54 8.40 8.50 3.48
N THR A 55 9.11 9.62 3.53
CA THR A 55 10.48 9.73 3.01
C THR A 55 11.57 9.52 4.06
N VAL A 56 11.21 9.27 5.33
CA VAL A 56 12.19 9.16 6.44
C VAL A 56 12.66 7.73 6.72
N TYR A 57 12.29 6.78 5.87
CA TYR A 57 12.66 5.36 6.00
C TYR A 57 13.72 4.97 4.99
N ASN A 58 14.59 4.03 5.38
CA ASN A 58 15.55 3.44 4.46
C ASN A 58 14.88 2.42 3.54
N TRP A 59 14.25 2.90 2.47
CA TRP A 59 13.52 2.07 1.52
C TRP A 59 14.43 1.11 0.75
N ASN A 60 13.98 -0.14 0.65
CA ASN A 60 14.49 -1.16 -0.27
C ASN A 60 13.29 -1.81 -1.00
N ASP A 61 13.56 -2.63 -2.02
CA ASP A 61 12.50 -3.23 -2.84
C ASP A 61 11.50 -4.06 -2.02
N LYS A 62 11.95 -4.81 -1.02
CA LYS A 62 11.07 -5.59 -0.14
C LYS A 62 10.12 -4.68 0.64
N LEU A 63 10.64 -3.61 1.23
CA LEU A 63 9.84 -2.64 1.99
C LEU A 63 8.81 -1.96 1.10
N ILE A 64 9.23 -1.49 -0.08
CA ILE A 64 8.33 -0.85 -1.04
C ILE A 64 7.23 -1.83 -1.45
N ARG A 65 7.59 -3.09 -1.75
CA ARG A 65 6.63 -4.14 -2.12
C ARG A 65 5.61 -4.37 -1.01
N ASP A 66 6.08 -4.71 0.18
CA ASP A 66 5.21 -5.12 1.29
C ASP A 66 4.30 -3.96 1.73
N THR A 67 4.85 -2.74 1.82
CA THR A 67 4.07 -1.53 2.16
C THR A 67 3.10 -1.15 1.06
N LEU A 68 3.50 -1.17 -0.21
CA LEU A 68 2.58 -0.81 -1.30
C LEU A 68 1.43 -1.82 -1.41
N ILE A 69 1.71 -3.11 -1.25
CA ILE A 69 0.68 -4.15 -1.27
C ILE A 69 -0.29 -3.97 -0.10
N HIS A 70 0.17 -3.56 1.09
CA HIS A 70 -0.71 -3.20 2.21
C HIS A 70 -1.71 -2.11 1.81
N GLU A 71 -1.23 -1.00 1.24
CA GLU A 71 -2.10 0.09 0.80
C GLU A 71 -3.01 -0.31 -0.38
N MET A 72 -2.54 -1.22 -1.24
CA MET A 72 -3.35 -1.77 -2.33
C MET A 72 -4.45 -2.73 -1.83
N ILE A 73 -4.26 -3.40 -0.69
CA ILE A 73 -5.32 -4.18 -0.04
C ILE A 73 -6.41 -3.24 0.49
N HIS A 74 -6.04 -2.13 1.14
CA HIS A 74 -7.01 -1.09 1.52
C HIS A 74 -7.79 -0.59 0.31
N LEU A 75 -7.07 -0.28 -0.78
CA LEU A 75 -7.70 0.17 -2.02
C LEU A 75 -8.66 -0.89 -2.57
N TYR A 76 -8.27 -2.16 -2.60
CA TYR A 76 -9.10 -3.27 -3.07
C TYR A 76 -10.42 -3.35 -2.29
N LEU A 77 -10.36 -3.24 -0.96
CA LEU A 77 -11.52 -3.32 -0.09
C LEU A 77 -12.45 -2.11 -0.25
N VAL A 78 -11.89 -0.90 -0.34
CA VAL A 78 -12.69 0.32 -0.59
C VAL A 78 -13.43 0.21 -1.93
N VAL A 79 -12.73 -0.14 -3.02
CA VAL A 79 -13.31 -0.07 -4.38
C VAL A 79 -14.17 -1.28 -4.73
N ASN A 80 -13.89 -2.47 -4.19
CA ASN A 80 -14.63 -3.70 -4.54
C ASN A 80 -15.58 -4.18 -3.45
N LYS A 81 -15.37 -3.81 -2.19
CA LYS A 81 -16.13 -4.32 -1.03
C LYS A 81 -16.88 -3.22 -0.27
N LYS A 82 -16.65 -1.94 -0.59
CA LYS A 82 -17.25 -0.78 0.08
C LYS A 82 -16.93 -0.72 1.58
N GLU A 83 -15.74 -1.21 1.95
CA GLU A 83 -15.22 -1.17 3.31
C GLU A 83 -14.63 0.21 3.64
N TRP A 84 -14.46 0.49 4.94
CA TRP A 84 -13.83 1.73 5.38
C TRP A 84 -12.31 1.70 5.20
N ILE A 85 -11.75 2.85 4.81
CA ILE A 85 -10.41 2.96 4.22
C ILE A 85 -9.25 2.72 5.19
N PHE A 86 -9.44 2.90 6.50
CA PHE A 86 -8.36 2.72 7.48
C PHE A 86 -8.56 1.50 8.39
N ASP A 87 -9.60 0.69 8.16
CA ASP A 87 -9.91 -0.43 9.04
C ASP A 87 -9.11 -1.67 8.68
N HIS A 88 -8.34 -2.18 9.64
CA HIS A 88 -7.78 -3.53 9.60
C HIS A 88 -8.80 -4.55 10.15
N GLY A 89 -10.02 -4.56 9.62
CA GLY A 89 -11.05 -5.52 10.01
C GLY A 89 -10.75 -6.95 9.57
N ILE A 90 -11.71 -7.86 9.79
CA ILE A 90 -11.62 -9.25 9.31
C ILE A 90 -11.34 -9.33 7.79
N PRO A 91 -12.01 -8.56 6.91
CA PRO A 91 -11.74 -8.60 5.47
C PRO A 91 -10.27 -8.29 5.13
N PHE A 92 -9.69 -7.29 5.80
CA PHE A 92 -8.29 -6.91 5.63
C PHE A 92 -7.33 -8.04 6.03
N HIS A 93 -7.57 -8.64 7.20
CA HIS A 93 -6.75 -9.75 7.69
C HIS A 93 -6.83 -10.97 6.78
N LEU A 94 -8.01 -11.29 6.25
CA LEU A 94 -8.18 -12.39 5.29
C LEU A 94 -7.42 -12.13 3.98
N CYS A 95 -7.43 -10.89 3.48
CA CYS A 95 -6.61 -10.51 2.34
C CYS A 95 -5.11 -10.66 2.63
N CYS A 96 -4.64 -10.17 3.77
CA CYS A 96 -3.24 -10.32 4.17
C CYS A 96 -2.82 -11.79 4.30
N LEU A 97 -3.66 -12.62 4.91
CA LEU A 97 -3.42 -14.06 5.03
C LEU A 97 -3.34 -14.75 3.66
N LYS A 98 -4.23 -14.39 2.73
CA LYS A 98 -4.16 -14.87 1.34
C LYS A 98 -2.83 -14.50 0.69
N PHE A 99 -2.35 -13.27 0.86
CA PHE A 99 -1.06 -12.83 0.31
C PHE A 99 0.12 -13.56 0.95
N LEU A 100 0.08 -13.79 2.26
CA LEU A 100 1.11 -14.54 2.97
C LEU A 100 1.18 -15.99 2.49
N LEU A 101 0.04 -16.67 2.39
CA LEU A 101 -0.01 -18.09 2.02
C LEU A 101 0.29 -18.30 0.54
N LYS A 102 -0.30 -17.48 -0.35
CA LYS A 102 -0.20 -17.67 -1.81
C LYS A 102 1.08 -17.07 -2.40
N TYR A 103 1.51 -15.90 -1.92
CA TYR A 103 2.60 -15.14 -2.54
C TYR A 103 3.83 -14.98 -1.64
N ARG A 104 3.77 -15.44 -0.38
CA ARG A 104 4.84 -15.25 0.62
C ARG A 104 5.16 -13.76 0.84
N ILE A 105 4.12 -12.93 0.83
CA ILE A 105 4.20 -11.49 1.06
C ILE A 105 3.49 -11.18 2.38
N ASP A 106 4.21 -10.57 3.32
CA ASP A 106 3.66 -10.12 4.59
C ASP A 106 3.18 -8.67 4.46
N ALA A 107 1.87 -8.50 4.34
CA ALA A 107 1.22 -7.20 4.19
C ALA A 107 0.53 -6.73 5.48
N LEU A 108 0.75 -7.36 6.64
CA LEU A 108 0.02 -7.04 7.88
C LEU A 108 0.43 -5.71 8.55
N GLY A 109 1.31 -4.91 7.96
CA GLY A 109 1.68 -3.62 8.53
C GLY A 109 2.85 -3.66 9.52
N TRP A 110 3.57 -4.79 9.62
CA TRP A 110 4.77 -4.91 10.49
C TRP A 110 5.92 -3.96 10.10
N PHE A 111 5.81 -3.28 8.94
CA PHE A 111 6.78 -2.32 8.47
C PHE A 111 6.87 -1.00 9.27
N THR A 112 6.02 -0.81 10.26
CA THR A 112 6.18 0.26 11.26
C THR A 112 7.38 0.07 12.19
N LYS A 113 8.01 -1.12 12.19
CA LYS A 113 9.17 -1.46 13.03
C LYS A 113 10.55 -1.21 12.36
N TYR A 114 10.59 -0.71 11.13
CA TYR A 114 11.86 -0.52 10.40
C TYR A 114 12.63 0.74 10.84
N PRO A 115 13.97 0.72 10.72
CA PRO A 115 14.81 1.84 11.13
C PRO A 115 14.46 3.12 10.35
N ARG A 116 14.33 4.21 11.10
CA ARG A 116 14.17 5.59 10.60
C ARG A 116 15.55 6.24 10.49
N PHE A 117 15.68 7.23 9.59
CA PHE A 117 16.81 8.15 9.58
C PHE A 117 16.63 9.25 10.63
#